data_AF-A0A2H1VFI4-F1
#
_entry.id   AF-A0A2H1VFI4-F1
#
_cell.length_a   1.000
_cell.length_b   1.000
_cell.length_c   1.000
_cell.angle_alpha   90.00
_cell.angle_beta   90.00
_cell.angle_gamma   90.00
#
_symmetry.space_group_name_H-M   'P 1'
#
loop_
_entity.id
_entity.type
_entity.pdbx_description
1 polymer ?
#
loop_
_entity_poly.entity_id
_entity_poly.type
_entity_poly.pdbx_seq_one_letter_code
_entity_poly.pdbx_strand_id
1 'polypeptide(L)'
;LEMLGRGLVRREGDMIRPGTSIAAQLELAYYANAVVAHYAAPAIVATAMESVICASSSQEFRKSELVSASLQLCEVLSHEFIICAPCQRIQDRILDVIDSLEQQQLIIKDKSNVILEEQQWSRRMARRLEGDDDDDRPDPAERVSYTVSDKPDAVAERRRLLLTLRPLLEAYSVTCRHLQAGTMKDVVKDSLDSLTEDFTQNKMLYGEAVSTDAIRNCLRLLRQWGVVNVYTEGKARAVRLAEPYASAPALEDVCHNIHKFNMNTPLLEPSNK
;
A
#
# COMPACT_ATOMS: atom_id res chain seq x y z
N LEU A 1 -19.19 -15.07 13.43
CA LEU A 1 -20.62 -14.65 13.45
C LEU A 1 -21.16 -14.59 14.88
N GLU A 2 -20.92 -15.56 15.75
CA GLU A 2 -21.42 -15.48 17.15
C GLU A 2 -20.86 -14.28 17.94
N MET A 3 -19.64 -13.83 17.60
CA MET A 3 -19.06 -12.61 18.18
C MET A 3 -19.64 -11.29 17.61
N LEU A 4 -20.28 -11.33 16.44
CA LEU A 4 -20.91 -10.16 15.82
C LEU A 4 -22.42 -10.32 16.00
N GLY A 5 -23.01 -9.59 16.95
CA GLY A 5 -24.41 -9.76 17.32
C GLY A 5 -25.38 -9.73 16.13
N ARG A 6 -26.55 -10.36 16.26
CA ARG A 6 -27.57 -10.46 15.19
C ARG A 6 -28.08 -9.10 14.67
N GLY A 7 -27.80 -8.01 15.39
CA GLY A 7 -28.09 -6.64 14.96
C GLY A 7 -27.06 -6.05 13.99
N LEU A 8 -25.82 -6.58 13.99
CA LEU A 8 -24.73 -6.10 13.14
C LEU A 8 -24.68 -6.82 11.80
N VAL A 9 -24.99 -8.11 11.80
CA VAL A 9 -24.82 -8.95 10.61
C VAL A 9 -25.98 -9.93 10.53
N ARG A 10 -26.61 -10.01 9.35
CA ARG A 10 -27.69 -10.96 9.06
C ARG A 10 -27.17 -12.03 8.10
N ARG A 11 -27.44 -13.29 8.42
CA ARG A 11 -27.22 -14.42 7.51
C ARG A 11 -28.48 -14.62 6.68
N GLU A 12 -28.36 -14.49 5.37
CA GLU A 12 -29.40 -14.84 4.39
C GLU A 12 -28.92 -16.03 3.56
N GLY A 13 -29.33 -17.24 3.95
CA GLY A 13 -28.80 -18.47 3.37
C GLY A 13 -27.31 -18.63 3.67
N ASP A 14 -26.49 -18.69 2.63
CA ASP A 14 -25.02 -18.75 2.75
C ASP A 14 -24.34 -17.39 2.60
N MET A 15 -25.12 -16.33 2.32
CA MET A 15 -24.60 -14.96 2.25
C MET A 15 -24.73 -14.26 3.60
N ILE A 16 -23.66 -13.56 3.96
CA ILE A 16 -23.59 -12.71 5.14
C ILE A 16 -23.78 -11.26 4.67
N ARG A 17 -24.75 -10.54 5.25
CA ARG A 17 -25.03 -9.13 4.93
C ARG A 17 -24.87 -8.24 6.16
N PRO A 18 -24.27 -7.04 6.00
CA PRO A 18 -24.17 -6.09 7.10
C PRO A 18 -25.55 -5.53 7.45
N GLY A 19 -25.72 -5.14 8.71
CA GLY A 19 -26.87 -4.40 9.19
C GLY A 19 -26.94 -3.04 8.50
N THR A 20 -28.14 -2.64 8.07
CA THR A 20 -28.35 -1.40 7.33
C THR A 20 -28.59 -0.18 8.22
N SER A 21 -28.67 -0.37 9.54
CA SER A 21 -28.81 0.74 10.49
C SER A 21 -27.50 1.50 10.63
N ILE A 22 -27.58 2.81 10.86
CA ILE A 22 -26.41 3.67 11.10
C ILE A 22 -25.58 3.15 12.28
N ALA A 23 -26.23 2.74 13.38
CA ALA A 23 -25.55 2.18 14.54
C ALA A 23 -24.75 0.92 14.20
N ALA A 24 -25.33 0.02 13.41
CA ALA A 24 -24.66 -1.20 12.97
C ALA A 24 -23.46 -0.90 12.05
N GLN A 25 -23.60 0.08 11.15
CA GLN A 25 -22.52 0.49 10.26
C GLN A 25 -21.36 1.13 11.04
N LEU A 26 -21.65 1.99 12.02
CA LEU A 26 -20.64 2.60 12.87
C LEU A 26 -19.87 1.56 13.69
N GLU A 27 -20.58 0.60 14.26
CA GLU A 27 -19.95 -0.45 15.06
C GLU A 27 -19.14 -1.42 14.19
N LEU A 28 -19.64 -1.78 13.00
CA LEU A 28 -18.86 -2.56 12.02
C LEU A 28 -17.61 -1.81 11.55
N ALA A 29 -17.70 -0.49 11.30
CA ALA A 29 -16.54 0.33 10.96
C ALA A 29 -15.53 0.39 12.11
N TYR A 30 -16.00 0.46 13.36
CA TYR A 30 -15.14 0.40 14.54
C TYR A 30 -14.36 -0.92 14.62
N TYR A 31 -15.02 -2.07 14.40
CA TYR A 31 -14.33 -3.36 14.36
C TYR A 31 -13.40 -3.48 13.15
N ALA A 32 -13.81 -2.97 11.99
CA ALA A 32 -12.98 -2.96 10.79
C ALA A 32 -11.64 -2.25 11.08
N ASN A 33 -11.66 -1.09 11.75
CA ASN A 33 -10.43 -0.35 12.09
C ASN A 33 -9.43 -1.16 12.93
N ALA A 34 -9.92 -1.98 13.88
CA ALA A 34 -9.05 -2.86 14.66
C ALA A 34 -8.44 -4.00 13.82
N VAL A 35 -9.18 -4.47 12.81
CA VAL A 35 -8.77 -5.58 11.94
C VAL A 35 -7.87 -5.10 10.80
N VAL A 36 -8.02 -3.87 10.32
CA VAL A 36 -7.18 -3.27 9.25
C VAL A 36 -5.70 -3.33 9.64
N ALA A 37 -5.35 -3.01 10.88
CA ALA A 37 -3.97 -3.07 11.37
C ALA A 37 -3.38 -4.49 11.30
N HIS A 38 -4.19 -5.54 11.52
CA HIS A 38 -3.75 -6.93 11.42
C HIS A 38 -3.34 -7.30 9.98
N TYR A 39 -4.07 -6.79 9.00
CA TYR A 39 -3.81 -7.04 7.58
C TYR A 39 -2.92 -6.00 6.91
N ALA A 40 -2.43 -4.99 7.64
CA ALA A 40 -1.67 -3.89 7.08
C ALA A 40 -0.41 -4.39 6.33
N ALA A 41 0.40 -5.27 6.93
CA ALA A 41 1.64 -5.73 6.29
C ALA A 41 1.39 -6.56 5.02
N PRO A 42 0.50 -7.59 5.01
CA PRO A 42 0.09 -8.27 3.78
C PRO A 42 -0.51 -7.33 2.73
N ALA A 43 -1.34 -6.37 3.15
CA ALA A 43 -1.95 -5.41 2.24
C ALA A 43 -0.93 -4.48 1.60
N ILE A 44 0.08 -4.03 2.36
CA ILE A 44 1.18 -3.22 1.84
C ILE A 44 1.95 -3.98 0.77
N VAL A 45 2.34 -5.24 1.03
CA VAL A 45 3.08 -6.04 0.05
C VAL A 45 2.23 -6.31 -1.19
N ALA A 46 0.94 -6.62 -1.04
CA ALA A 46 0.03 -6.84 -2.17
C ALA A 46 -0.16 -5.56 -3.01
N THR A 47 -0.37 -4.40 -2.38
CA THR A 47 -0.50 -3.12 -3.08
C THR A 47 0.80 -2.72 -3.77
N ALA A 48 1.96 -2.91 -3.12
CA ALA A 48 3.26 -2.64 -3.71
C ALA A 48 3.52 -3.53 -4.93
N MET A 49 3.19 -4.83 -4.83
CA MET A 49 3.26 -5.78 -5.93
C MET A 49 2.42 -5.32 -7.13
N GLU A 50 1.15 -4.98 -6.91
CA GLU A 50 0.25 -4.52 -7.97
C GLU A 50 0.73 -3.19 -8.59
N SER A 51 1.33 -2.30 -7.80
CA SER A 51 1.98 -1.08 -8.31
C SER A 51 3.13 -1.41 -9.27
N VAL A 52 3.99 -2.37 -8.93
CA VAL A 52 5.09 -2.82 -9.80
C VAL A 52 4.57 -3.42 -11.10
N ILE A 53 3.54 -4.27 -11.03
CA ILE A 53 2.91 -4.91 -12.19
C ILE A 53 2.27 -3.87 -13.11
N CYS A 54 1.53 -2.91 -12.55
CA CYS A 54 0.93 -1.83 -13.33
C CYS A 54 1.99 -0.97 -14.03
N ALA A 55 3.13 -0.71 -13.38
CA ALA A 55 4.21 0.08 -13.96
C ALA A 55 4.96 -0.66 -15.08
N SER A 56 5.19 -1.97 -14.94
CA SER A 56 5.91 -2.78 -15.94
C SER A 56 5.00 -3.34 -17.03
N SER A 57 3.68 -3.32 -16.84
CA SER A 57 2.70 -4.05 -17.66
C SER A 57 2.99 -5.55 -17.79
N SER A 58 3.70 -6.13 -16.81
CA SER A 58 4.08 -7.53 -16.76
C SER A 58 3.65 -8.17 -15.44
N GLN A 59 3.18 -9.41 -15.48
CA GLN A 59 2.86 -10.21 -14.29
C GLN A 59 4.12 -10.76 -13.59
N GLU A 60 5.30 -10.56 -14.19
CA GLU A 60 6.60 -10.93 -13.65
C GLU A 60 7.26 -9.73 -12.96
N PHE A 61 7.82 -9.96 -11.78
CA PHE A 61 8.57 -8.95 -11.02
C PHE A 61 9.68 -9.60 -10.19
N ARG A 62 10.71 -8.80 -9.85
CA ARG A 62 11.82 -9.28 -9.01
C ARG A 62 11.52 -9.13 -7.52
N LYS A 63 12.10 -10.00 -6.69
CA LYS A 63 12.02 -9.89 -5.23
C LYS A 63 12.52 -8.54 -4.73
N SER A 64 13.64 -8.05 -5.28
CA SER A 64 14.24 -6.77 -4.89
C SER A 64 13.33 -5.58 -5.19
N GLU A 65 12.65 -5.59 -6.34
CA GLU A 65 11.67 -4.57 -6.74
C GLU A 65 10.48 -4.57 -5.77
N LEU A 66 9.93 -5.75 -5.46
CA LEU A 66 8.82 -5.88 -4.51
C LEU A 66 9.20 -5.39 -3.11
N VAL A 67 10.38 -5.79 -2.60
CA VAL A 67 10.86 -5.36 -1.28
C VAL A 67 11.05 -3.84 -1.25
N SER A 68 11.68 -3.26 -2.27
CA SER A 68 11.87 -1.81 -2.38
C SER A 68 10.54 -1.06 -2.40
N ALA A 69 9.60 -1.47 -3.26
CA ALA A 69 8.28 -0.86 -3.35
C ALA A 69 7.48 -1.00 -2.04
N SER A 70 7.58 -2.16 -1.37
CA SER A 70 6.91 -2.40 -0.08
C SER A 70 7.46 -1.51 1.02
N LEU A 71 8.79 -1.34 1.10
CA LEU A 71 9.43 -0.45 2.07
C LEU A 71 9.05 1.02 1.85
N GLN A 72 8.98 1.44 0.59
CA GLN A 72 8.50 2.78 0.25
C GLN A 72 7.04 2.99 0.69
N LEU A 73 6.16 2.01 0.46
CA LEU A 73 4.77 2.11 0.90
C LEU A 73 4.64 2.05 2.44
N CYS A 74 5.51 1.31 3.13
CA CYS A 74 5.61 1.35 4.60
C CYS A 74 5.93 2.76 5.09
N GLU A 75 6.85 3.46 4.41
CA GLU A 75 7.19 4.83 4.75
C GLU A 75 6.00 5.78 4.52
N VAL A 76 5.33 5.66 3.37
CA VAL A 76 4.12 6.46 3.06
C VAL A 76 3.06 6.29 4.14
N LEU A 77 2.81 5.06 4.61
CA LEU A 77 1.77 4.75 5.60
C LEU A 77 2.28 4.74 7.05
N SER A 78 3.46 5.30 7.31
CA SER A 78 4.09 5.29 8.64
C SER A 78 3.31 6.05 9.72
N HIS A 79 2.41 6.95 9.33
CA HIS A 79 1.49 7.64 10.24
C HIS A 79 0.14 6.93 10.42
N GLU A 80 -0.11 5.84 9.69
CA GLU A 80 -1.34 5.03 9.81
C GLU A 80 -1.08 3.75 10.61
N PHE A 81 0.06 3.10 10.39
CA PHE A 81 0.33 1.77 10.92
C PHE A 81 1.69 1.66 11.63
N ILE A 82 1.69 0.88 12.71
CA ILE A 82 2.89 0.33 13.31
C ILE A 82 3.03 -1.11 12.80
N ILE A 83 3.91 -1.31 11.82
CA ILE A 83 3.98 -2.56 11.04
C ILE A 83 4.70 -3.69 11.78
N CYS A 84 5.66 -3.37 12.64
CA CYS A 84 6.46 -4.33 13.38
C CYS A 84 6.66 -3.90 14.83
N ALA A 85 6.99 -4.86 15.69
CA ALA A 85 7.31 -4.58 17.09
C ALA A 85 8.58 -3.72 17.21
N PRO A 86 8.80 -3.04 18.36
CA PRO A 86 10.05 -2.36 18.62
C PRO A 86 11.25 -3.27 18.40
N CYS A 87 12.34 -2.73 17.85
CA CYS A 87 13.60 -3.43 17.55
C CYS A 87 13.55 -4.48 16.42
N GLN A 88 12.38 -4.77 15.84
CA GLN A 88 12.29 -5.57 14.61
C GLN A 88 12.54 -4.68 13.39
N ARG A 89 13.26 -5.18 12.39
CA ARG A 89 13.44 -4.46 11.13
C ARG A 89 12.21 -4.67 10.25
N ILE A 90 11.70 -3.58 9.68
CA ILE A 90 10.55 -3.63 8.74
C ILE A 90 10.87 -4.55 7.56
N GLN A 91 12.10 -4.51 7.04
CA GLN A 91 12.52 -5.37 5.93
C GLN A 91 12.36 -6.86 6.24
N ASP A 92 12.74 -7.32 7.43
CA ASP A 92 12.57 -8.72 7.83
C ASP A 92 11.09 -9.10 7.87
N ARG A 93 10.25 -8.21 8.41
CA ARG A 93 8.79 -8.39 8.42
C ARG A 93 8.19 -8.47 7.00
N ILE A 94 8.70 -7.67 6.06
CA ILE A 94 8.26 -7.71 4.66
C ILE A 94 8.67 -9.03 4.01
N LEU A 95 9.88 -9.53 4.28
CA LEU A 95 10.33 -10.83 3.78
C LEU A 95 9.44 -11.97 4.31
N ASP A 96 9.10 -11.97 5.60
CA ASP A 96 8.16 -12.95 6.18
C ASP A 96 6.79 -12.93 5.49
N VAL A 97 6.30 -11.73 5.15
CA VAL A 97 5.02 -11.57 4.45
C VAL A 97 5.10 -12.08 3.01
N ILE A 98 6.21 -11.83 2.30
CA ILE A 98 6.42 -12.37 0.95
C ILE A 98 6.40 -13.90 0.99
N ASP A 99 7.10 -14.51 1.95
CA ASP A 99 7.11 -15.97 2.11
C ASP A 99 5.71 -16.50 2.43
N SER A 100 4.92 -15.78 3.23
CA SER A 100 3.50 -16.12 3.48
C SER A 100 2.63 -16.01 2.22
N LEU A 101 2.84 -15.02 1.37
CA LEU A 101 2.10 -14.88 0.09
C LEU A 101 2.45 -16.00 -0.89
N GLU A 102 3.70 -16.45 -0.91
CA GLU A 102 4.14 -17.61 -1.68
C GLU A 102 3.47 -18.91 -1.17
N GLN A 103 3.44 -19.10 0.15
CA GLN A 103 2.76 -20.25 0.77
C GLN A 103 1.26 -20.29 0.46
N GLN A 104 0.61 -19.13 0.45
CA GLN A 104 -0.80 -18.98 0.09
C GLN A 104 -1.06 -19.06 -1.42
N GLN A 105 -0.01 -19.19 -2.24
CA GLN A 105 -0.09 -19.27 -3.70
C GLN A 105 -0.68 -18.01 -4.34
N LEU A 106 -0.46 -16.84 -3.71
CA LEU A 106 -0.75 -15.53 -4.33
C LEU A 106 0.34 -15.16 -5.34
N ILE A 107 1.59 -15.52 -5.04
CA ILE A 107 2.75 -15.40 -5.91
C ILE A 107 3.39 -16.77 -6.12
N ILE A 108 4.02 -16.96 -7.27
CA ILE A 108 4.65 -18.21 -7.69
C ILE A 108 6.11 -17.89 -8.00
N LYS A 109 7.02 -18.52 -7.26
CA LYS A 109 8.46 -18.40 -7.52
C LYS A 109 8.81 -19.10 -8.83
N ASP A 110 9.47 -18.40 -9.75
CA ASP A 110 9.90 -19.01 -11.00
C ASP A 110 11.03 -20.02 -10.75
N LYS A 111 10.82 -21.26 -11.21
CA LYS A 111 11.76 -22.38 -11.03
C LYS A 111 12.90 -22.35 -12.04
N SER A 112 12.79 -21.58 -13.11
CA SER A 112 13.84 -21.44 -14.14
C SER A 112 15.18 -20.99 -13.52
N ASN A 113 15.12 -20.10 -12.53
CA ASN A 113 16.28 -19.59 -11.80
C ASN A 113 16.87 -20.61 -10.80
N VAL A 114 16.07 -21.55 -10.27
CA VAL A 114 16.52 -22.57 -9.31
C VAL A 114 17.42 -23.62 -9.99
N ILE A 115 17.08 -24.00 -11.23
CA ILE A 115 17.90 -24.92 -12.04
C ILE A 115 19.24 -24.26 -12.43
N LEU A 116 19.21 -22.95 -12.75
CA LEU A 116 20.43 -22.16 -12.91
C LEU A 116 21.23 -22.09 -11.60
N GLU A 117 20.58 -21.98 -10.44
CA GLU A 117 21.27 -21.90 -9.14
C GLU A 117 21.99 -23.19 -8.75
N GLU A 118 21.44 -24.38 -9.01
CA GLU A 118 22.14 -25.66 -8.79
C GLU A 118 23.33 -25.83 -9.75
N GLN A 119 23.13 -25.53 -11.04
CA GLN A 119 24.21 -25.55 -12.04
C GLN A 119 25.28 -24.49 -11.76
N GLN A 120 24.89 -23.37 -11.15
CA GLN A 120 25.83 -22.33 -10.74
C GLN A 120 26.45 -22.64 -9.39
N TRP A 121 25.78 -23.36 -8.49
CA TRP A 121 26.36 -23.84 -7.23
C TRP A 121 27.47 -24.83 -7.51
N SER A 122 27.25 -25.77 -8.43
CA SER A 122 28.30 -26.68 -8.90
C SER A 122 29.45 -25.92 -9.55
N ARG A 123 29.18 -24.88 -10.37
CA ARG A 123 30.22 -23.98 -10.89
C ARG A 123 30.92 -23.13 -9.82
N ARG A 124 30.22 -22.66 -8.78
CA ARG A 124 30.78 -21.92 -7.63
C ARG A 124 31.69 -22.82 -6.80
N MET A 125 31.31 -24.07 -6.63
CA MET A 125 32.12 -25.09 -5.95
C MET A 125 33.38 -25.41 -6.76
N ALA A 126 33.25 -25.57 -8.09
CA ALA A 126 34.38 -25.76 -8.99
C ALA A 126 35.32 -24.55 -9.00
N ARG A 127 34.82 -23.31 -9.08
CA ARG A 127 35.65 -22.10 -9.07
C ARG A 127 36.31 -21.79 -7.73
N ARG A 128 35.67 -22.13 -6.60
CA ARG A 128 36.31 -22.08 -5.27
C ARG A 128 37.48 -23.05 -5.15
N LEU A 129 37.45 -24.18 -5.87
CA LEU A 129 38.59 -25.09 -5.98
C LEU A 129 39.70 -24.50 -6.87
N GLU A 130 39.36 -23.58 -7.79
CA GLU A 130 40.28 -22.94 -8.75
C GLU A 130 40.87 -21.60 -8.27
N GLY A 131 40.46 -21.08 -7.10
CA GLY A 131 41.11 -19.95 -6.43
C GLY A 131 40.88 -18.57 -7.05
N ASP A 132 39.83 -18.40 -7.85
CA ASP A 132 39.51 -17.15 -8.53
C ASP A 132 38.55 -16.30 -7.66
N ASP A 133 39.11 -15.35 -6.91
CA ASP A 133 38.39 -14.44 -6.01
C ASP A 133 38.04 -13.13 -6.74
N ASP A 134 37.05 -13.22 -7.64
CA ASP A 134 36.39 -12.03 -8.20
C ASP A 134 35.32 -11.53 -7.20
N ASP A 135 35.48 -10.28 -6.76
CA ASP A 135 34.67 -9.58 -5.75
C ASP A 135 33.42 -8.89 -6.36
N ASP A 136 33.24 -8.95 -7.69
CA ASP A 136 32.11 -8.35 -8.41
C ASP A 136 30.90 -9.30 -8.56
N ARG A 137 30.50 -9.98 -7.47
CA ARG A 137 29.38 -10.94 -7.51
C ARG A 137 28.04 -10.27 -7.15
N PRO A 138 27.04 -10.24 -8.04
CA PRO A 138 25.68 -9.78 -7.71
C PRO A 138 25.07 -10.66 -6.62
N ASP A 139 24.35 -10.04 -5.67
CA ASP A 139 23.66 -10.73 -4.58
C ASP A 139 22.68 -11.78 -5.16
N PRO A 140 22.78 -13.07 -4.77
CA PRO A 140 21.84 -14.10 -5.21
C PRO A 140 20.36 -13.72 -5.05
N ALA A 141 20.01 -12.87 -4.07
CA ALA A 141 18.65 -12.40 -3.85
C ALA A 141 18.11 -11.51 -4.98
N GLU A 142 18.97 -10.87 -5.79
CA GLU A 142 18.57 -10.04 -6.94
C GLU A 142 17.98 -10.86 -8.10
N ARG A 143 18.19 -12.18 -8.11
CA ARG A 143 17.81 -13.06 -9.21
C ARG A 143 16.48 -13.79 -8.99
N VAL A 144 15.89 -13.66 -7.81
CA VAL A 144 14.59 -14.30 -7.53
C VAL A 144 13.48 -13.49 -8.22
N SER A 145 12.84 -14.10 -9.21
CA SER A 145 11.65 -13.60 -9.88
C SER A 145 10.41 -14.35 -9.42
N TYR A 146 9.30 -13.62 -9.39
CA TYR A 146 7.97 -14.12 -9.07
C TYR A 146 7.01 -13.82 -10.21
N THR A 147 6.01 -14.68 -10.37
CA THR A 147 4.80 -14.43 -11.15
C THR A 147 3.60 -14.39 -10.24
N VAL A 148 2.57 -13.67 -10.67
CA VAL A 148 1.28 -13.65 -10.01
C VAL A 148 0.45 -14.89 -10.31
N SER A 149 -0.35 -15.32 -9.34
CA SER A 149 -1.33 -16.39 -9.50
C SER A 149 -2.67 -15.90 -10.06
N ASP A 150 -3.14 -16.56 -11.12
CA ASP A 150 -4.44 -16.30 -11.78
C ASP A 150 -5.60 -17.12 -11.18
N LYS A 151 -5.36 -17.88 -10.11
CA LYS A 151 -6.41 -18.66 -9.44
C LYS A 151 -7.49 -17.72 -8.88
N PRO A 152 -8.78 -18.08 -8.97
CA PRO A 152 -9.88 -17.20 -8.52
C PRO A 152 -9.75 -16.80 -7.05
N ASP A 153 -9.34 -17.73 -6.19
CA ASP A 153 -9.13 -17.45 -4.76
C ASP A 153 -7.96 -16.48 -4.52
N ALA A 154 -6.87 -16.61 -5.29
CA ALA A 154 -5.72 -15.70 -5.20
C ALA A 154 -6.06 -14.30 -5.71
N VAL A 155 -6.84 -14.20 -6.79
CA VAL A 155 -7.36 -12.93 -7.32
C VAL A 155 -8.29 -12.27 -6.29
N ALA A 156 -9.20 -13.03 -5.68
CA ALA A 156 -10.11 -12.53 -4.65
C ALA A 156 -9.36 -12.05 -3.40
N GLU A 157 -8.35 -12.79 -2.95
CA GLU A 157 -7.56 -12.41 -1.76
C GLU A 157 -6.68 -11.18 -2.03
N ARG A 158 -6.03 -11.08 -3.20
CA ARG A 158 -5.30 -9.87 -3.58
C ARG A 158 -6.23 -8.67 -3.64
N ARG A 159 -7.41 -8.81 -4.26
CA ARG A 159 -8.43 -7.75 -4.26
C ARG A 159 -8.78 -7.33 -2.83
N ARG A 160 -9.05 -8.27 -1.93
CA ARG A 160 -9.38 -7.99 -0.52
C ARG A 160 -8.25 -7.21 0.17
N LEU A 161 -7.00 -7.61 -0.05
CA LEU A 161 -5.83 -6.93 0.50
C LEU A 161 -5.70 -5.50 -0.03
N LEU A 162 -5.86 -5.28 -1.34
CA LEU A 162 -5.82 -3.95 -1.95
C LEU A 162 -6.91 -3.02 -1.37
N LEU A 163 -8.12 -3.55 -1.20
CA LEU A 163 -9.25 -2.82 -0.63
C LEU A 163 -9.02 -2.39 0.82
N THR A 164 -8.10 -3.03 1.54
CA THR A 164 -7.76 -2.67 2.93
C THR A 164 -7.06 -1.30 3.01
N LEU A 165 -6.25 -0.95 2.01
CA LEU A 165 -5.47 0.30 1.99
C LEU A 165 -6.04 1.37 1.07
N ARG A 166 -6.93 0.98 0.14
CA ARG A 166 -7.47 1.87 -0.89
C ARG A 166 -8.00 3.20 -0.34
N PRO A 167 -8.81 3.25 0.73
CA PRO A 167 -9.33 4.51 1.25
C PRO A 167 -8.23 5.49 1.72
N LEU A 168 -7.17 4.95 2.33
CA LEU A 168 -6.03 5.76 2.78
C LEU A 168 -5.25 6.33 1.60
N LEU A 169 -5.00 5.51 0.59
CA LEU A 169 -4.24 5.91 -0.60
C LEU A 169 -5.00 6.92 -1.47
N GLU A 170 -6.32 6.81 -1.53
CA GLU A 170 -7.19 7.80 -2.16
C GLU A 170 -7.13 9.13 -1.41
N ALA A 171 -7.28 9.11 -0.09
CA ALA A 171 -7.19 10.30 0.75
C ALA A 171 -5.82 10.99 0.62
N TYR A 172 -4.73 10.22 0.64
CA TYR A 172 -3.38 10.76 0.50
C TYR A 172 -3.17 11.37 -0.88
N SER A 173 -3.61 10.69 -1.95
CA SER A 173 -3.50 11.19 -3.32
C SER A 173 -4.33 12.46 -3.55
N VAL A 174 -5.53 12.55 -2.99
CA VAL A 174 -6.33 13.80 -3.06
C VAL A 174 -5.65 14.92 -2.27
N THR A 175 -5.08 14.61 -1.10
CA THR A 175 -4.36 15.59 -0.29
C THR A 175 -3.15 16.17 -1.04
N CYS A 176 -2.38 15.32 -1.73
CA CYS A 176 -1.28 15.75 -2.59
C CYS A 176 -1.75 16.67 -3.72
N ARG A 177 -2.86 16.36 -4.37
CA ARG A 177 -3.45 17.18 -5.45
C ARG A 177 -3.89 18.57 -4.99
N HIS A 178 -4.35 18.70 -3.75
CA HIS A 178 -4.80 19.97 -3.17
C HIS A 178 -3.72 20.65 -2.33
N LEU A 179 -2.48 20.17 -2.38
CA LEU A 179 -1.40 20.75 -1.59
C LEU A 179 -0.98 22.09 -2.19
N GLN A 180 -1.22 23.16 -1.42
CA GLN A 180 -0.84 24.52 -1.78
C GLN A 180 -0.42 25.31 -0.54
N ALA A 181 0.33 26.39 -0.76
CA ALA A 181 0.64 27.33 0.30
C ALA A 181 -0.64 28.05 0.73
N GLY A 182 -0.89 28.16 2.04
CA GLY A 182 -2.14 28.70 2.57
C GLY A 182 -2.39 28.26 4.00
N THR A 183 -3.65 28.22 4.44
CA THR A 183 -3.95 27.67 5.77
C THR A 183 -4.09 26.16 5.71
N MET A 184 -3.67 25.48 6.77
CA MET A 184 -3.88 24.03 6.90
C MET A 184 -5.37 23.67 6.87
N LYS A 185 -6.24 24.60 7.30
CA LYS A 185 -7.69 24.42 7.27
C LYS A 185 -8.20 24.37 5.83
N ASP A 186 -7.67 25.20 4.95
CA ASP A 186 -8.09 25.25 3.54
C ASP A 186 -7.67 23.96 2.83
N VAL A 187 -6.41 23.53 2.95
CA VAL A 187 -5.95 22.26 2.36
C VAL A 187 -6.79 21.07 2.83
N VAL A 188 -7.10 21.01 4.13
CA VAL A 188 -7.95 19.93 4.67
C VAL A 188 -9.36 20.01 4.12
N LYS A 189 -9.94 21.21 4.04
CA LYS A 189 -11.29 21.42 3.54
C LYS A 189 -11.39 21.06 2.06
N ASP A 190 -10.51 21.60 1.22
CA ASP A 190 -10.50 21.38 -0.23
C ASP A 190 -10.33 19.89 -0.55
N SER A 191 -9.44 19.20 0.18
CA SER A 191 -9.26 17.75 0.05
C SER A 191 -10.52 16.98 0.43
N LEU A 192 -11.17 17.36 1.54
CA LEU A 192 -12.39 16.70 2.02
C LEU A 192 -13.58 16.93 1.08
N ASP A 193 -13.73 18.16 0.57
CA ASP A 193 -14.78 18.53 -0.38
C ASP A 193 -14.62 17.73 -1.69
N SER A 194 -13.38 17.60 -2.21
CA SER A 194 -13.09 16.78 -3.39
C SER A 194 -13.36 15.28 -3.16
N LEU A 195 -12.97 14.72 -2.02
CA LEU A 195 -13.27 13.31 -1.67
C LEU A 195 -14.78 13.07 -1.53
N THR A 196 -15.50 14.03 -0.96
CA THR A 196 -16.95 13.96 -0.82
C THR A 196 -17.64 14.01 -2.18
N GLU A 197 -17.18 14.88 -3.08
CA GLU A 197 -17.66 14.94 -4.46
C GLU A 197 -17.41 13.62 -5.20
N ASP A 198 -16.20 13.07 -5.13
CA ASP A 198 -15.86 11.80 -5.78
C ASP A 198 -16.72 10.63 -5.25
N PHE A 199 -16.99 10.60 -3.94
CA PHE A 199 -17.88 9.61 -3.34
C PHE A 199 -19.33 9.76 -3.82
N THR A 200 -19.88 10.98 -3.75
CA THR A 200 -21.27 11.26 -4.16
C THR A 200 -21.53 11.03 -5.65
N GLN A 201 -20.49 11.15 -6.48
CA GLN A 201 -20.54 10.87 -7.92
C GLN A 201 -20.26 9.40 -8.27
N ASN A 202 -20.12 8.50 -7.28
CA ASN A 202 -19.75 7.09 -7.46
C ASN A 202 -18.41 6.88 -8.19
N LYS A 203 -17.50 7.85 -8.14
CA LYS A 203 -16.11 7.70 -8.63
C LYS A 203 -15.24 6.93 -7.64
N MET A 204 -15.69 6.86 -6.39
CA MET A 204 -15.05 6.15 -5.29
C MET A 204 -16.03 5.18 -4.65
N LEU A 205 -15.57 3.96 -4.38
CA LEU A 205 -16.40 2.87 -3.86
C LEU A 205 -16.68 3.00 -2.35
N TYR A 206 -15.78 3.64 -1.61
CA TYR A 206 -15.73 3.60 -0.15
C TYR A 206 -15.70 5.02 0.43
N GLY A 207 -16.68 5.35 1.27
CA GLY A 207 -16.78 6.65 1.92
C GLY A 207 -15.72 6.84 3.02
N GLU A 208 -15.06 5.77 3.43
CA GLU A 208 -13.99 5.73 4.44
C GLU A 208 -12.79 6.61 4.05
N ALA A 209 -12.58 6.87 2.76
CA ALA A 209 -11.53 7.78 2.30
C ALA A 209 -11.81 9.24 2.65
N VAL A 210 -13.07 9.61 2.90
CA VAL A 210 -13.51 10.94 3.32
C VAL A 210 -13.15 11.14 4.80
N SER A 211 -11.85 11.14 5.10
CA SER A 211 -11.31 11.13 6.46
C SER A 211 -10.37 12.30 6.69
N THR A 212 -10.75 13.20 7.61
CA THR A 212 -9.87 14.30 8.02
C THR A 212 -8.59 13.81 8.70
N ASP A 213 -8.59 12.60 9.28
CA ASP A 213 -7.42 12.05 9.95
C ASP A 213 -6.39 11.54 8.93
N ALA A 214 -6.83 10.85 7.88
CA ALA A 214 -5.95 10.44 6.78
C ALA A 214 -5.32 11.65 6.07
N ILE A 215 -6.10 12.71 5.81
CA ILE A 215 -5.60 13.97 5.24
C ILE A 215 -4.53 14.59 6.15
N ARG A 216 -4.79 14.67 7.47
CA ARG A 216 -3.80 15.21 8.42
C ARG A 216 -2.56 14.33 8.54
N ASN A 217 -2.69 13.01 8.44
CA ASN A 217 -1.57 12.08 8.43
C ASN A 217 -0.70 12.26 7.18
N CYS A 218 -1.30 12.42 6.00
CA CYS A 218 -0.57 12.77 4.78
C CYS A 218 0.19 14.10 4.94
N LEU A 219 -0.41 15.13 5.54
CA LEU A 219 0.31 16.39 5.83
C LEU A 219 1.47 16.23 6.83
N ARG A 220 1.36 15.29 7.79
CA ARG A 220 2.47 14.95 8.70
C ARG A 220 3.60 14.24 7.94
N LEU A 221 3.26 13.34 7.02
CA LEU A 221 4.21 12.64 6.15
C LEU A 221 4.97 13.63 5.29
N LEU A 222 4.26 14.50 4.56
CA LEU A 222 4.88 15.51 3.70
C LEU A 222 5.76 16.47 4.50
N ARG A 223 5.42 16.77 5.75
CA ARG A 223 6.28 17.54 6.65
C ARG A 223 7.54 16.75 7.04
N GLN A 224 7.41 15.45 7.33
CA GLN A 224 8.54 14.57 7.64
C GLN A 224 9.49 14.44 6.46
N TRP A 225 8.98 14.38 5.23
CA TRP A 225 9.77 14.42 3.99
C TRP A 225 10.39 15.79 3.69
N GLY A 226 10.08 16.82 4.49
CA GLY A 226 10.58 18.18 4.27
C GLY A 226 9.90 18.91 3.10
N VAL A 227 8.79 18.38 2.57
CA VAL A 227 8.02 19.00 1.47
C VAL A 227 7.27 20.24 1.94
N VAL A 228 6.75 20.20 3.17
CA VAL A 228 5.98 21.31 3.75
C VAL A 228 6.54 21.78 5.08
N ASN A 229 6.53 23.09 5.25
CA ASN A 229 6.76 23.74 6.53
C ASN A 229 5.42 24.21 7.11
N VAL A 230 5.15 23.80 8.34
CA VAL A 230 3.95 24.21 9.07
C VAL A 230 4.34 25.16 10.19
N TYR A 231 3.77 26.36 10.18
CA TYR A 231 4.03 27.41 11.17
C TYR A 231 2.71 28.02 11.63
N THR A 232 2.78 28.79 12.72
CA THR A 232 1.61 29.49 13.26
C THR A 232 1.72 30.95 12.88
N GLU A 233 0.73 31.46 12.17
CA GLU A 233 0.59 32.88 11.84
C GLU A 233 -0.65 33.41 12.56
N GLY A 234 -0.43 34.21 13.61
CA GLY A 234 -1.48 34.63 14.52
C GLY A 234 -2.12 33.45 15.27
N LYS A 235 -3.41 33.18 15.01
CA LYS A 235 -4.16 32.06 15.60
C LYS A 235 -4.36 30.87 14.63
N ALA A 236 -3.83 30.95 13.41
CA ALA A 236 -4.02 29.95 12.37
C ALA A 236 -2.73 29.18 12.07
N ARG A 237 -2.86 27.90 11.75
CA ARG A 237 -1.75 27.08 11.25
C ARG A 237 -1.66 27.27 9.73
N ALA A 238 -0.54 27.81 9.28
CA ALA A 238 -0.21 28.01 7.88
C ALA A 238 0.71 26.90 7.37
N VAL A 239 0.60 26.61 6.08
CA VAL A 239 1.41 25.65 5.33
C VAL A 239 2.14 26.43 4.24
N ARG A 240 3.44 26.16 4.08
CA ARG A 240 4.25 26.63 2.97
C ARG A 240 5.00 25.45 2.36
N LEU A 241 5.07 25.40 1.03
CA LEU A 241 5.93 24.48 0.31
C LEU A 241 7.40 24.86 0.53
N ALA A 242 8.23 23.91 0.95
CA ALA A 242 9.66 24.12 1.06
C ALA A 242 10.29 24.08 -0.34
N GLU A 243 11.41 24.78 -0.54
CA GLU A 243 12.23 24.59 -1.73
C GLU A 243 12.88 23.19 -1.72
N PRO A 244 12.95 22.47 -2.86
CA PRO A 244 12.60 22.88 -4.23
C PRO A 244 11.13 22.64 -4.63
N TYR A 245 10.30 22.14 -3.71
CA TYR A 245 8.91 21.72 -3.95
C TYR A 245 7.93 22.87 -4.13
N ALA A 246 8.38 24.12 -4.04
CA ALA A 246 7.58 25.27 -4.46
C ALA A 246 7.33 25.27 -5.99
N SER A 247 8.19 24.58 -6.76
CA SER A 247 7.96 24.35 -8.18
C SER A 247 7.00 23.18 -8.41
N ALA A 248 6.03 23.37 -9.32
CA ALA A 248 5.08 22.32 -9.71
C ALA A 248 5.73 20.97 -10.10
N PRO A 249 6.81 20.93 -10.92
CA PRO A 249 7.42 19.64 -11.28
C PRO A 249 8.07 18.93 -10.09
N ALA A 250 8.80 19.63 -9.23
CA ALA A 250 9.41 19.00 -8.05
C ALA A 250 8.35 18.49 -7.07
N LEU A 251 7.22 19.20 -6.96
CA LEU A 251 6.09 18.76 -6.15
C LEU A 251 5.42 17.51 -6.75
N GLU A 252 5.20 17.49 -8.06
CA GLU A 252 4.65 16.34 -8.78
C GLU A 252 5.54 15.09 -8.57
N ASP A 253 6.85 15.26 -8.71
CA ASP A 253 7.85 14.18 -8.56
C ASP A 253 7.83 13.58 -7.14
N VAL A 254 7.74 14.41 -6.09
CA VAL A 254 7.66 13.87 -4.72
C VAL A 254 6.30 13.25 -4.42
N CYS A 255 5.21 13.83 -4.94
CA CYS A 255 3.86 13.28 -4.81
C CYS A 255 3.69 11.98 -5.60
N HIS A 256 4.47 11.75 -6.65
CA HIS A 256 4.50 10.49 -7.39
C HIS A 256 4.84 9.29 -6.50
N ASN A 257 5.62 9.49 -5.44
CA ASN A 257 5.92 8.44 -4.45
C ASN A 257 4.68 7.95 -3.70
N ILE A 258 3.59 8.72 -3.69
CA ILE A 258 2.29 8.35 -3.14
C ILE A 258 1.37 7.87 -4.27
N HIS A 259 1.27 8.64 -5.35
CA HIS A 259 0.33 8.37 -6.45
C HIS A 259 0.53 6.99 -7.10
N LYS A 260 1.77 6.51 -7.22
CA LYS A 260 2.06 5.20 -7.83
C LYS A 260 1.41 4.01 -7.12
N PHE A 261 1.07 4.16 -5.83
CA PHE A 261 0.36 3.14 -5.05
C PHE A 261 -1.17 3.30 -5.08
N ASN A 262 -1.68 4.42 -5.59
CA ASN A 262 -3.10 4.64 -5.85
C ASN A 262 -3.43 4.36 -7.33
N MET A 263 -2.98 3.22 -7.82
CA MET A 263 -3.11 2.78 -9.21
C MET A 263 -4.54 2.32 -9.55
N ASN A 264 -4.88 2.38 -10.82
CA ASN A 264 -6.07 1.72 -11.37
C ASN A 264 -5.64 0.33 -11.86
N THR A 265 -6.10 -0.71 -11.16
CA THR A 265 -5.86 -2.12 -11.53
C THR A 265 -7.20 -2.80 -11.82
N PRO A 266 -7.27 -3.75 -12.77
CA PRO A 266 -8.48 -4.54 -13.02
C PRO A 266 -9.04 -5.22 -11.76
N LEU A 267 -8.20 -5.48 -10.76
CA LEU A 267 -8.62 -6.05 -9.47
C LEU A 267 -9.54 -5.12 -8.67
N LEU A 268 -9.54 -3.82 -8.93
CA LEU A 268 -10.34 -2.84 -8.21
C LEU A 268 -11.60 -2.43 -8.96
N GLU A 269 -11.72 -2.76 -10.25
CA GLU A 269 -12.92 -2.46 -11.02
C GLU A 269 -14.13 -3.19 -10.41
N PRO A 270 -15.31 -2.56 -10.32
CA PRO A 270 -16.51 -3.26 -9.91
C PRO A 270 -16.74 -4.40 -10.89
N SER A 271 -16.78 -5.64 -10.40
CA SER A 271 -17.11 -6.79 -11.23
C SER A 271 -18.45 -6.51 -11.91
N ASN A 272 -18.44 -6.32 -13.23
CA ASN A 272 -19.67 -6.18 -14.00
C ASN A 272 -20.57 -7.37 -13.63
N LYS A 273 -21.70 -7.06 -12.98
CA LYS A 273 -22.78 -8.02 -12.74
C LYS A 273 -23.57 -8.23 -14.02
#